data_AF-A0A8J5WEJ0-F1
#
_entry.id   AF-A0A8J5WEJ0-F1
#
_cell.length_a   1.000
_cell.length_b   1.000
_cell.length_c   1.000
_cell.angle_alpha   90.00
_cell.angle_beta   90.00
_cell.angle_gamma   90.00
#
_symmetry.space_group_name_H-M   'P 1'
#
loop_
_entity.id
_entity.type
_entity.pdbx_description
1 polymer ?
#
loop_
_entity_poly.entity_id
_entity_poly.type
_entity_poly.pdbx_seq_one_letter_code
_entity_poly.pdbx_strand_id
1 'polypeptide(L)'
;MGGDHCFLAGGNSRLVQALCDGVPVLYEKTVKRIELGEDGVSISVEGDQVFKADMALCTVPLGVLKSRSIVFEPELPERKLGAIQRLGFGLLNKVAMVFPYVFWDEEIDTFGCLNKERSKRGEFFLFYSYHTVSGGAVLIALVAGEAALEFEKVDPAVALHKVLGILKGIYGPKGVTVPDPIQSSCTRWGSDPLCLGSYSHIRVGSSGADYDILAESVNDRLFFAGEATNSAYPATMHGALLSGLREASKILRASEGRVNSDQKKYALQKSLQPRNGVLEDLFMEPDLEFGRFSFVFSYITPDEQQTAGLARITLEKRLLLPSKNHNKKGDQKCQGPVAEVDQEVFHLYAIVSQEQANQLLMARDDDKGRVAFLCKDLGVKLMGYDSTWEVGSSLISSILNARKARRWFQRPKNLKI
;
A
#
# COMPACT_ATOMS: atom_id res chain seq x y z
N MET A 1 9.23 2.72 24.15
CA MET A 1 8.77 1.41 24.65
C MET A 1 9.22 1.27 26.09
N GLY A 2 8.41 0.66 26.95
CA GLY A 2 8.84 0.21 28.27
C GLY A 2 9.04 -1.30 28.28
N GLY A 3 9.65 -1.84 29.34
CA GLY A 3 9.94 -3.27 29.50
C GLY A 3 11.41 -3.63 29.26
N ASP A 4 11.70 -4.91 29.41
CA ASP A 4 13.07 -5.44 29.40
C ASP A 4 13.64 -5.57 27.98
N HIS A 5 14.96 -5.43 27.88
CA HIS A 5 15.70 -5.80 26.68
C HIS A 5 16.05 -7.28 26.76
N CYS A 6 15.58 -8.08 25.81
CA CYS A 6 15.76 -9.53 25.85
C CYS A 6 16.52 -10.04 24.62
N PHE A 7 17.34 -11.08 24.83
CA PHE A 7 17.83 -11.91 23.73
C PHE A 7 16.78 -12.93 23.33
N LEU A 8 16.60 -13.13 22.02
CA LEU A 8 15.69 -14.15 21.51
C LEU A 8 16.40 -15.50 21.43
N ALA A 9 15.97 -16.43 22.27
CA ALA A 9 16.45 -17.81 22.27
C ALA A 9 16.24 -18.46 20.89
N GLY A 10 17.28 -19.13 20.39
CA GLY A 10 17.29 -19.71 19.04
C GLY A 10 17.49 -18.70 17.90
N GLY A 11 17.71 -17.42 18.21
CA GLY A 11 18.11 -16.38 17.26
C GLY A 11 16.97 -15.77 16.44
N ASN A 12 17.20 -14.53 15.99
CA ASN A 12 16.19 -13.73 15.28
C ASN A 12 15.80 -14.30 13.91
N SER A 13 16.62 -15.17 13.32
CA SER A 13 16.36 -15.80 12.02
C SER A 13 15.07 -16.62 12.01
N ARG A 14 14.68 -17.20 13.15
CA ARG A 14 13.42 -17.96 13.28
C ARG A 14 12.19 -17.10 12.98
N LEU A 15 12.21 -15.83 13.38
CA LEU A 15 11.14 -14.89 13.08
C LEU A 15 11.05 -14.62 11.58
N VAL A 16 12.21 -14.41 10.93
CA VAL A 16 12.28 -14.17 9.49
C VAL A 16 11.78 -15.40 8.71
N GLN A 17 12.24 -16.60 9.09
CA GLN A 17 11.81 -17.86 8.48
C GLN A 17 10.30 -18.06 8.60
N ALA A 18 9.73 -17.82 9.78
CA ALA A 18 8.29 -17.94 9.99
C ALA A 18 7.49 -16.94 9.14
N LEU A 19 7.99 -15.71 8.96
CA LEU A 19 7.35 -14.70 8.12
C LEU A 19 7.45 -14.99 6.61
N CYS A 20 8.45 -15.77 6.20
CA CYS A 20 8.64 -16.17 4.81
C CYS A 20 7.86 -17.45 4.43
N ASP A 21 7.24 -18.14 5.39
CA ASP A 21 6.48 -19.36 5.11
C ASP A 21 5.30 -19.06 4.17
N GLY A 22 5.18 -19.83 3.08
CA GLY A 22 4.17 -19.61 2.04
C GLY A 22 4.38 -18.37 1.15
N VAL A 23 5.46 -17.59 1.34
CA VAL A 23 5.78 -16.43 0.50
C VAL A 23 6.75 -16.83 -0.61
N PRO A 24 6.47 -16.54 -1.90
CA PRO A 24 7.40 -16.85 -2.98
C PRO A 24 8.62 -15.91 -2.91
N VAL A 25 9.74 -16.42 -2.36
CA VAL A 25 11.02 -15.69 -2.27
C VAL A 25 11.96 -16.18 -3.36
N LEU A 26 12.42 -15.26 -4.22
CA LEU A 26 13.38 -15.55 -5.28
C LEU A 26 14.78 -15.09 -4.84
N TYR A 27 15.61 -16.03 -4.43
CA TYR A 27 17.02 -15.78 -4.07
C TYR A 27 17.89 -15.57 -5.32
N GLU A 28 19.08 -14.98 -5.11
CA GLU A 28 20.07 -14.74 -6.18
C GLU A 28 19.54 -13.86 -7.33
N LYS A 29 18.61 -12.95 -7.00
CA LYS A 29 18.03 -11.95 -7.90
C LYS A 29 18.42 -10.54 -7.48
N THR A 30 19.69 -10.19 -7.68
CA THR A 30 20.20 -8.85 -7.36
C THR A 30 19.60 -7.82 -8.31
N VAL A 31 18.70 -6.98 -7.82
CA VAL A 31 18.11 -5.88 -8.60
C VAL A 31 19.19 -4.88 -9.01
N LYS A 32 19.20 -4.49 -10.29
CA LYS A 32 20.11 -3.47 -10.84
C LYS A 32 19.38 -2.24 -11.34
N ARG A 33 18.12 -2.39 -11.78
CA ARG A 33 17.32 -1.29 -12.32
C ARG A 33 15.84 -1.45 -11.96
N ILE A 34 15.20 -0.33 -11.63
CA ILE A 34 13.76 -0.22 -11.38
C ILE A 34 13.22 0.89 -12.29
N GLU A 35 12.42 0.50 -13.27
CA GLU A 35 11.79 1.37 -14.26
C GLU A 35 10.30 1.52 -13.96
N LEU A 36 9.85 2.76 -13.76
CA LEU A 36 8.47 3.15 -13.57
C LEU A 36 7.87 3.49 -14.93
N GLY A 37 6.93 2.68 -15.40
CA GLY A 37 6.14 2.93 -16.59
C GLY A 37 4.74 3.47 -16.28
N GLU A 38 4.00 3.83 -17.32
CA GLU A 38 2.60 4.23 -17.18
C GLU A 38 1.71 3.12 -16.63
N ASP A 39 1.98 1.86 -17.00
CA ASP A 39 1.17 0.70 -16.66
C ASP A 39 1.71 -0.13 -15.49
N GLY A 40 2.94 0.13 -15.02
CA GLY A 40 3.55 -0.71 -13.99
C GLY A 40 4.98 -0.36 -13.64
N VAL A 41 5.66 -1.31 -13.03
CA VAL A 41 7.09 -1.26 -12.69
C VAL A 41 7.77 -2.45 -13.37
N SER A 42 8.90 -2.20 -14.03
CA SER A 42 9.81 -3.23 -14.52
C SER A 42 11.05 -3.25 -13.65
N ILE A 43 11.44 -4.44 -13.20
CA ILE A 43 12.58 -4.65 -12.30
C ILE A 43 13.56 -5.56 -13.03
N SER A 44 14.68 -4.98 -13.44
CA SER A 44 15.77 -5.74 -14.06
C SER A 44 16.76 -6.19 -12.98
N VAL A 45 17.06 -7.47 -12.99
CA VAL A 45 18.03 -8.09 -12.08
C VAL A 45 19.33 -8.40 -12.82
N GLU A 46 20.37 -8.78 -12.10
CA GLU A 46 21.63 -9.24 -12.69
C GLU A 46 21.41 -10.39 -13.69
N GLY A 47 22.02 -10.26 -14.87
CA GLY A 47 21.70 -11.07 -16.05
C GLY A 47 20.65 -10.39 -16.95
N ASP A 48 19.84 -11.18 -17.66
CA ASP A 48 18.86 -10.69 -18.64
C ASP A 48 17.40 -10.81 -18.18
N GLN A 49 17.16 -11.12 -16.90
CA GLN A 49 15.81 -11.34 -16.38
C GLN A 49 15.14 -10.03 -15.95
N VAL A 50 13.87 -9.88 -16.34
CA VAL A 50 13.02 -8.73 -15.97
C VAL A 50 11.73 -9.21 -15.34
N PHE A 51 11.38 -8.64 -14.19
CA PHE A 51 10.09 -8.84 -13.52
C PHE A 51 9.18 -7.64 -13.77
N LYS A 52 7.89 -7.89 -14.03
CA LYS A 52 6.88 -6.85 -14.20
C LYS A 52 5.82 -6.97 -13.11
N ALA A 53 5.40 -5.84 -12.57
CA ALA A 53 4.35 -5.75 -11.55
C ALA A 53 3.61 -4.41 -11.66
N ASP A 54 2.41 -4.31 -11.07
CA ASP A 54 1.67 -3.03 -11.03
C ASP A 54 2.36 -1.99 -10.13
N MET A 55 2.99 -2.47 -9.05
CA MET A 55 3.66 -1.71 -8.00
C MET A 55 4.87 -2.49 -7.46
N ALA A 56 5.82 -1.78 -6.86
CA ALA A 56 7.01 -2.35 -6.23
C ALA A 56 7.22 -1.76 -4.83
N LEU A 57 7.71 -2.58 -3.90
CA LEU A 57 8.15 -2.14 -2.59
C LEU A 57 9.67 -2.33 -2.48
N CYS A 58 10.41 -1.23 -2.32
CA CYS A 58 11.85 -1.24 -2.11
C CYS A 58 12.16 -1.27 -0.61
N THR A 59 12.87 -2.31 -0.17
CA THR A 59 13.29 -2.50 1.23
C THR A 59 14.80 -2.66 1.37
N VAL A 60 15.56 -2.24 0.35
CA VAL A 60 17.02 -2.38 0.38
C VAL A 60 17.62 -1.48 1.46
N PRO A 61 18.74 -1.87 2.10
CA PRO A 61 19.37 -1.05 3.12
C PRO A 61 19.76 0.34 2.63
N LEU A 62 19.80 1.32 3.54
CA LEU A 62 20.19 2.69 3.21
C LEU A 62 21.60 2.76 2.60
N GLY A 63 22.52 1.87 3.00
CA GLY A 63 23.85 1.76 2.38
C GLY A 63 23.79 1.43 0.88
N VAL A 64 22.87 0.57 0.46
CA VAL A 64 22.62 0.21 -0.95
C VAL A 64 22.03 1.39 -1.72
N LEU A 65 21.09 2.12 -1.13
CA LEU A 65 20.55 3.35 -1.74
C LEU A 65 21.63 4.42 -1.92
N LYS A 66 22.52 4.57 -0.93
CA LYS A 66 23.63 5.53 -0.97
C LYS A 66 24.68 5.18 -2.02
N SER A 67 24.93 3.89 -2.28
CA SER A 67 25.91 3.46 -3.29
C SER A 67 25.44 3.66 -4.72
N ARG A 68 24.14 3.94 -4.93
CA ARG A 68 23.52 4.06 -6.27
C ARG A 68 23.73 2.83 -7.14
N SER A 69 23.86 1.66 -6.51
CA SER A 69 24.01 0.37 -7.19
C SER A 69 22.73 -0.09 -7.91
N ILE A 70 21.58 0.49 -7.56
CA ILE A 70 20.30 0.33 -8.24
C ILE A 70 19.99 1.62 -8.98
N VAL A 71 19.75 1.51 -10.28
CA VAL A 71 19.29 2.62 -11.13
C VAL A 71 17.77 2.74 -11.03
N PHE A 72 17.27 3.93 -10.72
CA PHE A 72 15.83 4.22 -10.74
C PHE A 72 15.51 5.09 -11.96
N GLU A 73 14.51 4.69 -12.73
CA GLU A 73 14.07 5.42 -13.93
C GLU A 73 12.56 5.68 -13.89
N PRO A 74 12.10 6.95 -13.90
CA PRO A 74 12.92 8.16 -13.82
C PRO A 74 13.68 8.24 -12.47
N GLU A 75 14.68 9.11 -12.41
CA GLU A 75 15.47 9.29 -11.20
C GLU A 75 14.58 9.66 -10.01
N LEU A 76 14.96 9.20 -8.80
CA LEU A 76 14.22 9.51 -7.59
C LEU A 76 14.14 11.03 -7.38
N PRO A 77 13.02 11.55 -6.84
CA PRO A 77 12.88 12.99 -6.58
C PRO A 77 14.04 13.55 -5.76
N GLU A 78 14.50 14.75 -6.08
CA GLU A 78 15.65 15.40 -5.42
C GLU A 78 15.53 15.42 -3.89
N ARG A 79 14.31 15.65 -3.37
CA ARG A 79 14.03 15.64 -1.93
C ARG A 79 14.37 14.28 -1.29
N LYS A 80 14.04 13.19 -1.97
CA LYS A 80 14.35 11.81 -1.54
C LYS A 80 15.84 11.52 -1.65
N LEU A 81 16.49 11.92 -2.75
CA LEU A 81 17.95 11.79 -2.90
C LEU A 81 18.70 12.56 -1.80
N GLY A 82 18.24 13.77 -1.47
CA GLY A 82 18.78 14.57 -0.38
C GLY A 82 18.64 13.89 0.98
N ALA A 83 17.49 13.25 1.27
CA ALA A 83 17.31 12.48 2.50
C ALA A 83 18.24 11.26 2.57
N ILE A 84 18.36 10.51 1.46
CA ILE A 84 19.30 9.38 1.33
C ILE A 84 20.73 9.85 1.63
N GLN A 85 21.15 11.01 1.11
CA GLN A 85 22.50 11.54 1.35
C GLN A 85 22.69 12.03 2.79
N ARG A 86 21.71 12.74 3.37
CA ARG A 86 21.80 13.33 4.70
C ARG A 86 21.83 12.30 5.82
N LEU A 87 20.96 11.30 5.79
CA LEU A 87 20.92 10.23 6.79
C LEU A 87 22.28 9.54 6.87
N GLY A 88 22.72 9.21 8.08
CA GLY A 88 23.92 8.41 8.30
C GLY A 88 23.60 6.92 8.17
N PHE A 89 24.58 6.13 7.75
CA PHE A 89 24.50 4.67 7.82
C PHE A 89 25.74 4.18 8.57
N GLY A 90 25.51 3.70 9.79
CA GLY A 90 26.56 3.32 10.73
C GLY A 90 27.21 2.00 10.38
N LEU A 91 28.24 1.65 11.15
CA LEU A 91 28.92 0.38 11.05
C LEU A 91 29.25 -0.16 12.45
N LEU A 92 28.83 -1.41 12.69
CA LEU A 92 29.17 -2.19 13.86
C LEU A 92 29.33 -3.65 13.45
N ASN A 93 30.47 -4.24 13.80
CA ASN A 93 30.78 -5.64 13.54
C ASN A 93 30.85 -6.44 14.84
N LYS A 94 30.79 -7.77 14.68
CA LYS A 94 30.77 -8.73 15.77
C LYS A 94 31.81 -9.82 15.53
N VAL A 95 32.43 -10.29 16.60
CA VAL A 95 33.18 -11.55 16.64
C VAL A 95 32.44 -12.50 17.55
N ALA A 96 31.76 -13.49 16.98
CA ALA A 96 31.11 -14.57 17.72
C ALA A 96 32.10 -15.70 17.93
N MET A 97 32.20 -16.20 19.16
CA MET A 97 33.11 -17.27 19.57
C MET A 97 32.33 -18.33 20.36
N VAL A 98 32.42 -19.58 19.91
CA VAL A 98 31.85 -20.74 20.58
C VAL A 98 32.97 -21.46 21.32
N PHE A 99 32.83 -21.65 22.61
CA PHE A 99 33.82 -22.28 23.49
C PHE A 99 33.34 -23.66 23.96
N PRO A 100 34.24 -24.52 24.45
CA PRO A 100 33.87 -25.82 25.01
C PRO A 100 33.08 -25.74 26.32
N TYR A 101 33.27 -24.67 27.10
CA TYR A 101 32.55 -24.41 28.35
C TYR A 101 32.55 -22.91 28.67
N VAL A 102 31.64 -22.48 29.54
CA VAL A 102 31.57 -21.09 30.01
C VAL A 102 32.71 -20.86 31.01
N PHE A 103 33.68 -20.01 30.66
CA PHE A 103 34.80 -19.66 31.54
C PHE A 103 34.68 -18.26 32.17
N TRP A 104 33.66 -17.50 31.76
CA TRP A 104 33.57 -16.05 32.01
C TRP A 104 32.57 -15.62 33.09
N ASP A 105 32.05 -16.57 33.87
CA ASP A 105 30.93 -16.44 34.83
C ASP A 105 29.55 -16.52 34.14
N GLU A 106 28.66 -17.35 34.70
CA GLU A 106 27.30 -17.60 34.20
C GLU A 106 26.30 -16.51 34.64
N GLU A 107 26.62 -15.72 35.68
CA GLU A 107 25.74 -14.65 36.16
C GLU A 107 25.89 -13.34 35.37
N ILE A 108 26.85 -13.27 34.44
CA ILE A 108 27.18 -12.05 33.69
C ILE A 108 26.58 -12.09 32.29
N ASP A 109 25.66 -11.16 32.01
CA ASP A 109 25.12 -10.95 30.66
C ASP A 109 26.11 -10.20 29.75
N THR A 110 26.84 -9.22 30.31
CA THR A 110 27.81 -8.42 29.56
C THR A 110 28.99 -7.96 30.41
N PHE A 111 30.15 -7.77 29.78
CA PHE A 111 31.29 -7.09 30.39
C PHE A 111 32.03 -6.22 29.38
N GLY A 112 32.59 -5.10 29.87
CA GLY A 112 33.33 -4.15 29.05
C GLY A 112 34.84 -4.33 29.12
N CYS A 113 35.53 -3.88 28.07
CA CYS A 113 36.99 -3.77 28.03
C CYS A 113 37.38 -2.36 27.57
N LEU A 114 38.12 -1.63 28.41
CA LEU A 114 38.57 -0.29 28.08
C LEU A 114 39.84 -0.33 27.23
N ASN A 115 39.83 0.39 26.12
CA ASN A 115 41.02 0.59 25.31
C ASN A 115 41.78 1.85 25.76
N LYS A 116 43.12 1.78 25.83
CA LYS A 116 43.97 2.92 26.21
C LYS A 116 44.06 3.96 25.10
N GLU A 117 43.99 3.52 23.84
CA GLU A 117 44.06 4.40 22.68
C GLU A 117 42.66 4.91 22.31
N ARG A 118 42.48 6.24 22.30
CA ARG A 118 41.18 6.87 21.97
C ARG A 118 40.66 6.46 20.60
N SER A 119 41.53 6.31 19.60
CA SER A 119 41.19 5.88 18.24
C SER A 119 40.68 4.44 18.18
N LYS A 120 41.08 3.58 19.13
CA LYS A 120 40.67 2.17 19.22
C LYS A 120 39.60 1.91 20.29
N ARG A 121 38.98 2.96 20.83
CA ARG A 121 37.98 2.84 21.92
C ARG A 121 36.79 1.94 21.60
N GLY A 122 36.50 1.72 20.32
CA GLY A 122 35.43 0.84 19.86
C GLY A 122 35.88 -0.56 19.48
N GLU A 123 37.18 -0.88 19.57
CA GLU A 123 37.72 -2.22 19.28
C GLU A 123 37.50 -3.16 20.48
N PHE A 124 36.67 -4.19 20.31
CA PHE A 124 36.36 -5.22 21.33
C PHE A 124 35.96 -4.64 22.70
N PHE A 125 35.21 -3.53 22.69
CA PHE A 125 34.93 -2.74 23.89
C PHE A 125 33.86 -3.34 24.80
N LEU A 126 33.01 -4.22 24.24
CA LEU A 126 31.89 -4.83 24.93
C LEU A 126 31.73 -6.28 24.49
N PHE A 127 31.55 -7.16 25.47
CA PHE A 127 31.32 -8.58 25.29
C PHE A 127 29.93 -8.95 25.80
N TYR A 128 29.19 -9.72 25.01
CA TYR A 128 27.90 -10.28 25.39
C TYR A 128 28.01 -11.79 25.59
N SER A 129 27.53 -12.24 26.74
CA SER A 129 27.34 -13.64 27.08
C SER A 129 26.01 -14.11 26.50
N TYR A 130 26.06 -15.09 25.59
CA TYR A 130 24.86 -15.65 24.95
C TYR A 130 24.55 -17.06 25.49
N HIS A 131 25.22 -17.51 26.55
CA HIS A 131 25.14 -18.91 26.98
C HIS A 131 23.74 -19.33 27.43
N THR A 132 22.97 -18.43 28.05
CA THR A 132 21.59 -18.67 28.48
C THR A 132 20.57 -18.81 27.34
N VAL A 133 20.89 -18.31 26.14
CA VAL A 133 19.94 -18.21 25.01
C VAL A 133 20.37 -18.93 23.73
N SER A 134 21.66 -19.24 23.61
CA SER A 134 22.23 -19.92 22.44
C SER A 134 22.27 -21.44 22.55
N GLY A 135 22.10 -21.99 23.76
CA GLY A 135 22.22 -23.43 24.02
C GLY A 135 23.66 -23.94 24.13
N GLY A 136 24.65 -23.04 24.23
CA GLY A 136 26.07 -23.40 24.41
C GLY A 136 26.91 -22.21 24.86
N ALA A 137 28.20 -22.42 25.13
CA ALA A 137 29.10 -21.37 25.60
C ALA A 137 29.48 -20.40 24.47
N VAL A 138 28.63 -19.41 24.20
CA VAL A 138 28.83 -18.40 23.15
C VAL A 138 29.11 -17.03 23.76
N LEU A 139 30.20 -16.41 23.30
CA LEU A 139 30.58 -15.04 23.63
C LEU A 139 30.68 -14.20 22.36
N ILE A 140 30.13 -12.98 22.37
CA ILE A 140 30.17 -12.06 21.23
C ILE A 140 30.90 -10.78 21.62
N ALA A 141 31.99 -10.47 20.94
CA ALA A 141 32.70 -9.19 21.09
C ALA A 141 32.22 -8.18 20.03
N LEU A 142 32.02 -6.92 20.44
CA LEU A 142 31.58 -5.85 19.54
C LEU A 142 32.74 -4.98 19.05
N VAL A 143 32.66 -4.55 17.80
CA VAL A 143 33.57 -3.58 17.19
C VAL A 143 32.77 -2.44 16.56
N ALA A 144 32.99 -1.20 17.01
CA ALA A 144 32.18 -0.04 16.63
C ALA A 144 33.02 1.21 16.32
N GLY A 145 32.40 2.21 15.68
CA GLY A 145 33.03 3.50 15.38
C GLY A 145 34.20 3.37 14.40
N GLU A 146 35.23 4.20 14.55
CA GLU A 146 36.43 4.20 13.69
C GLU A 146 37.11 2.82 13.65
N ALA A 147 37.13 2.11 14.79
CA ALA A 147 37.70 0.76 14.86
C ALA A 147 36.97 -0.24 13.94
N ALA A 148 35.66 -0.06 13.70
CA ALA A 148 34.92 -0.95 12.80
C ALA A 148 35.35 -0.80 11.33
N LEU A 149 35.76 0.41 10.92
CA LEU A 149 36.24 0.67 9.55
C LEU A 149 37.59 -0.02 9.30
N GLU A 150 38.48 -0.01 10.29
CA GLU A 150 39.76 -0.73 10.18
C GLU A 150 39.57 -2.24 10.31
N PHE A 151 38.64 -2.69 11.16
CA PHE A 151 38.31 -4.10 11.33
C PHE A 151 37.86 -4.77 10.03
N GLU A 152 37.12 -4.07 9.17
CA GLU A 152 36.71 -4.54 7.83
C GLU A 152 37.89 -4.90 6.90
N LYS A 153 39.12 -4.48 7.24
CA LYS A 153 40.34 -4.76 6.46
C LYS A 153 41.23 -5.83 7.11
N VAL A 154 40.99 -6.16 8.37
CA VAL A 154 41.82 -7.11 9.15
C VAL A 154 41.39 -8.53 8.83
N ASP A 155 42.33 -9.46 8.66
CA ASP A 155 42.04 -10.89 8.48
C ASP A 155 41.26 -11.48 9.69
N PRO A 156 40.24 -12.34 9.49
CA PRO A 156 39.44 -12.88 10.58
C PRO A 156 40.26 -13.62 11.65
N ALA A 157 41.30 -14.37 11.27
CA ALA A 157 42.13 -15.10 12.22
C ALA A 157 42.98 -14.15 13.07
N VAL A 158 43.47 -13.06 12.47
CA VAL A 158 44.17 -11.99 13.21
C VAL A 158 43.23 -11.30 14.19
N ALA A 159 42.00 -10.97 13.76
CA ALA A 159 40.97 -10.40 14.64
C ALA A 159 40.64 -11.34 15.82
N LEU A 160 40.48 -12.64 15.53
CA LEU A 160 40.24 -13.66 16.55
C LEU A 160 41.40 -13.73 17.56
N HIS A 161 42.65 -13.77 17.06
CA HIS A 161 43.82 -13.83 17.91
C HIS A 161 43.90 -12.61 18.86
N LYS A 162 43.60 -11.41 18.34
CA LYS A 162 43.56 -10.19 19.16
C LYS A 162 42.52 -10.27 20.28
N VAL A 163 41.28 -10.64 19.95
CA VAL A 163 40.21 -10.72 20.96
C VAL A 163 40.46 -11.82 22.00
N LEU A 164 41.04 -12.96 21.60
CA LEU A 164 41.48 -14.00 22.53
C LEU A 164 42.61 -13.51 23.44
N GLY A 165 43.54 -12.70 22.92
CA GLY A 165 44.57 -12.05 23.73
C GLY A 165 43.98 -11.14 24.81
N ILE A 166 42.93 -10.38 24.48
CA ILE A 166 42.18 -9.56 25.44
C ILE A 166 41.54 -10.44 26.51
N LEU A 167 40.82 -11.49 26.12
CA LEU A 167 40.17 -12.42 27.06
C LEU A 167 41.21 -13.08 27.99
N LYS A 168 42.34 -13.57 27.44
CA LYS A 168 43.44 -14.12 28.24
C LYS A 168 44.02 -13.10 29.22
N GLY A 169 44.10 -11.83 28.83
CA GLY A 169 44.53 -10.73 29.70
C GLY A 169 43.54 -10.41 30.84
N ILE A 170 42.23 -10.58 30.61
CA ILE A 170 41.18 -10.36 31.62
C ILE A 170 41.12 -11.52 32.63
N TYR A 171 41.18 -12.75 32.13
CA TYR A 171 40.90 -13.96 32.91
C TYR A 171 42.15 -14.66 33.45
N GLY A 172 43.30 -14.51 32.79
CA GLY A 172 44.57 -15.08 33.25
C GLY A 172 44.97 -14.63 34.65
N PRO A 173 44.92 -13.32 35.00
CA PRO A 173 45.18 -12.85 36.36
C PRO A 173 44.19 -13.37 37.41
N LYS A 174 43.03 -13.87 37.00
CA LYS A 174 42.03 -14.51 37.88
C LYS A 174 42.25 -16.02 38.03
N GLY A 175 43.34 -16.57 37.47
CA GLY A 175 43.63 -18.00 37.48
C GLY A 175 42.76 -18.83 36.52
N VAL A 176 42.04 -18.17 35.60
CA VAL A 176 41.15 -18.84 34.65
C VAL A 176 41.87 -19.04 33.31
N THR A 177 42.00 -20.29 32.88
CA THR A 177 42.52 -20.63 31.56
C THR A 177 41.43 -20.44 30.51
N VAL A 178 41.66 -19.52 29.57
CA VAL A 178 40.77 -19.30 28.41
C VAL A 178 41.05 -20.38 27.36
N PRO A 179 40.09 -21.29 27.08
CA PRO A 179 40.26 -22.31 26.05
C PRO A 179 40.23 -21.68 24.66
N ASP A 180 40.76 -22.40 23.67
CA ASP A 180 40.57 -22.01 22.28
C ASP A 180 39.11 -22.26 21.87
N PRO A 181 38.52 -21.37 21.04
CA PRO A 181 37.14 -21.54 20.59
C PRO A 181 37.02 -22.75 19.64
N ILE A 182 35.93 -23.49 19.76
CA ILE A 182 35.53 -24.56 18.84
C ILE A 182 35.24 -23.97 17.46
N GLN A 183 34.57 -22.82 17.44
CA GLN A 183 34.19 -22.12 16.23
C GLN A 183 34.17 -20.62 16.47
N SER A 184 34.47 -19.84 15.42
CA SER A 184 34.36 -18.40 15.45
C SER A 184 33.82 -17.84 14.14
N SER A 185 33.19 -16.68 14.18
CA SER A 185 32.78 -15.93 13.01
C SER A 185 32.94 -14.42 13.22
N CYS A 186 33.46 -13.73 12.21
CA CYS A 186 33.60 -12.28 12.18
C CYS A 186 32.64 -11.71 11.14
N THR A 187 31.76 -10.79 11.52
CA THR A 187 30.88 -10.11 10.55
C THR A 187 31.63 -9.01 9.80
N ARG A 188 31.17 -8.71 8.58
CA ARG A 188 31.68 -7.64 7.72
C ARG A 188 30.54 -6.89 7.04
N TRP A 189 29.72 -6.22 7.84
CA TRP A 189 28.50 -5.56 7.34
C TRP A 189 28.79 -4.41 6.39
N GLY A 190 29.95 -3.73 6.54
CA GLY A 190 30.36 -2.64 5.68
C GLY A 190 30.82 -3.11 4.30
N SER A 191 31.45 -4.29 4.24
CA SER A 191 31.93 -4.89 2.99
C SER A 191 30.89 -5.76 2.29
N ASP A 192 29.78 -6.12 2.96
CA ASP A 192 28.68 -6.85 2.36
C ASP A 192 27.98 -5.97 1.30
N PRO A 193 27.98 -6.38 0.01
CA PRO A 193 27.45 -5.57 -1.08
C PRO A 193 25.93 -5.36 -1.02
N LEU A 194 25.20 -6.19 -0.26
CA LEU A 194 23.75 -6.10 -0.10
C LEU A 194 23.35 -5.28 1.14
N CYS A 195 24.32 -4.87 1.97
CA CYS A 195 24.09 -4.07 3.18
C CYS A 195 24.82 -2.73 3.14
N LEU A 196 26.15 -2.77 2.94
CA LEU A 196 27.04 -1.60 2.91
C LEU A 196 27.00 -0.77 4.21
N GLY A 197 26.88 -1.45 5.35
CA GLY A 197 26.78 -0.89 6.69
C GLY A 197 25.83 -1.68 7.58
N SER A 198 25.61 -1.22 8.81
CA SER A 198 24.80 -1.92 9.81
C SER A 198 23.38 -1.34 9.93
N TYR A 199 23.24 -0.07 10.28
CA TYR A 199 21.93 0.57 10.49
C TYR A 199 22.02 2.09 10.46
N SER A 200 20.90 2.74 10.17
CA SER A 200 20.81 4.19 10.04
C SER A 200 21.02 4.95 11.35
N HIS A 201 21.43 6.22 11.22
CA HIS A 201 21.47 7.18 12.31
C HIS A 201 21.27 8.61 11.78
N ILE A 202 20.86 9.53 12.66
CA ILE A 202 20.77 10.95 12.29
C ILE A 202 22.18 11.55 12.32
N ARG A 203 22.75 11.79 11.13
CA ARG A 203 24.05 12.46 10.98
C ARG A 203 23.89 13.96 11.26
N VAL A 204 24.98 14.64 11.61
CA VAL A 204 25.04 16.11 11.68
C VAL A 204 24.51 16.72 10.38
N GLY A 205 23.53 17.62 10.49
CA GLY A 205 22.84 18.25 9.36
C GLY A 205 21.65 17.46 8.79
N SER A 206 21.24 16.36 9.43
CA SER A 206 20.02 15.60 9.14
C SER A 206 19.00 15.76 10.26
N SER A 207 17.78 15.26 10.07
CA SER A 207 16.73 15.24 11.10
C SER A 207 15.84 14.01 10.97
N GLY A 208 14.96 13.79 11.96
CA GLY A 208 13.95 12.73 11.91
C GLY A 208 13.07 12.79 10.65
N ALA A 209 12.84 13.98 10.10
CA ALA A 209 12.05 14.17 8.88
C ALA A 209 12.66 13.47 7.65
N ASP A 210 13.98 13.22 7.62
CA ASP A 210 14.60 12.51 6.51
C ASP A 210 14.15 11.05 6.43
N TYR A 211 13.79 10.40 7.56
CA TYR A 211 13.18 9.07 7.56
C TYR A 211 11.80 9.09 6.90
N ASP A 212 11.00 10.11 7.21
CA ASP A 212 9.65 10.26 6.67
C ASP A 212 9.70 10.57 5.17
N ILE A 213 10.62 11.44 4.73
CA ILE A 213 10.90 11.70 3.31
C ILE A 213 11.31 10.42 2.59
N LEU A 214 12.19 9.63 3.19
CA LEU A 214 12.62 8.37 2.58
C LEU A 214 11.45 7.37 2.46
N ALA A 215 10.48 7.42 3.36
CA ALA A 215 9.26 6.60 3.33
C ALA A 215 8.19 7.06 2.31
N GLU A 216 8.34 8.22 1.66
CA GLU A 216 7.38 8.71 0.67
C GLU A 216 7.32 7.76 -0.56
N SER A 217 6.12 7.46 -1.06
CA SER A 217 5.96 6.71 -2.31
C SER A 217 6.33 7.60 -3.51
N VAL A 218 6.70 6.97 -4.63
CA VAL A 218 6.91 7.64 -5.92
C VAL A 218 5.81 7.18 -6.87
N ASN A 219 5.01 8.12 -7.36
CA ASN A 219 3.89 7.93 -8.30
C ASN A 219 2.87 6.87 -7.85
N ASP A 220 2.76 6.61 -6.53
CA ASP A 220 1.99 5.49 -5.96
C ASP A 220 2.28 4.13 -6.62
N ARG A 221 3.45 4.00 -7.24
CA ARG A 221 3.94 2.80 -7.95
C ARG A 221 5.10 2.17 -7.19
N LEU A 222 6.01 2.99 -6.68
CA LEU A 222 7.21 2.56 -5.96
C LEU A 222 7.15 3.04 -4.51
N PHE A 223 7.09 2.09 -3.59
CA PHE A 223 7.00 2.30 -2.15
C PHE A 223 8.33 1.98 -1.48
N PHE A 224 8.52 2.49 -0.26
CA PHE A 224 9.77 2.30 0.49
C PHE A 224 9.48 1.88 1.94
N ALA A 225 10.03 0.74 2.34
CA ALA A 225 10.01 0.25 3.72
C ALA A 225 11.43 -0.13 4.17
N GLY A 226 11.54 -0.62 5.41
CA GLY A 226 12.80 -0.91 6.09
C GLY A 226 13.05 0.02 7.27
N GLU A 227 14.10 -0.27 8.04
CA GLU A 227 14.40 0.45 9.28
C GLU A 227 14.63 1.96 9.03
N ALA A 228 15.28 2.29 7.90
CA ALA A 228 15.59 3.67 7.51
C ALA A 228 14.38 4.45 6.98
N THR A 229 13.17 3.94 7.15
CA THR A 229 11.93 4.61 6.75
C THR A 229 10.98 4.82 7.94
N ASN A 230 11.44 4.57 9.17
CA ASN A 230 10.63 4.66 10.37
C ASN A 230 11.26 5.66 11.36
N SER A 231 10.75 6.89 11.39
CA SER A 231 11.25 7.97 12.26
C SER A 231 11.07 7.67 13.76
N ALA A 232 10.04 6.90 14.13
CA ALA A 232 9.76 6.56 15.53
C ALA A 232 10.65 5.44 16.07
N TYR A 233 11.02 4.48 15.21
CA TYR A 233 11.78 3.28 15.60
C TYR A 233 12.91 2.95 14.59
N PRO A 234 13.83 3.88 14.29
CA PRO A 234 14.91 3.62 13.35
C PRO A 234 15.89 2.57 13.91
N ALA A 235 16.73 2.00 13.04
CA ALA A 235 17.80 1.06 13.38
C ALA A 235 17.38 -0.25 14.07
N THR A 236 16.09 -0.59 14.06
CA THR A 236 15.56 -1.76 14.77
C THR A 236 14.79 -2.72 13.86
N MET A 237 14.77 -4.00 14.24
CA MET A 237 13.98 -5.02 13.54
C MET A 237 12.47 -4.73 13.60
N HIS A 238 11.96 -4.31 14.76
CA HIS A 238 10.53 -3.98 14.88
C HIS A 238 10.18 -2.73 14.08
N GLY A 239 11.07 -1.74 13.99
CA GLY A 239 10.89 -0.58 13.11
C GLY A 239 10.77 -0.96 11.64
N ALA A 240 11.59 -1.91 11.17
CA ALA A 240 11.51 -2.48 9.83
C ALA A 240 10.21 -3.28 9.60
N LEU A 241 9.79 -4.09 10.59
CA LEU A 241 8.52 -4.82 10.52
C LEU A 241 7.33 -3.86 10.41
N LEU A 242 7.27 -2.85 11.27
CA LEU A 242 6.20 -1.85 11.28
C LEU A 242 6.17 -1.03 9.99
N SER A 243 7.32 -0.71 9.39
CA SER A 243 7.35 -0.03 8.10
C SER A 243 6.86 -0.93 6.96
N GLY A 244 7.14 -2.23 6.99
CA GLY A 244 6.56 -3.21 6.07
C GLY A 244 5.03 -3.25 6.15
N LEU A 245 4.46 -3.33 7.36
CA LEU A 245 3.01 -3.29 7.59
C LEU A 245 2.38 -1.98 7.10
N ARG A 246 3.07 -0.85 7.34
CA ARG A 246 2.65 0.48 6.87
C ARG A 246 2.55 0.52 5.35
N GLU A 247 3.58 0.06 4.64
CA GLU A 247 3.58 0.10 3.17
C GLU A 247 2.61 -0.93 2.57
N ALA A 248 2.41 -2.09 3.19
CA ALA A 248 1.37 -3.04 2.77
C ALA A 248 -0.03 -2.39 2.79
N SER A 249 -0.35 -1.63 3.84
CA SER A 249 -1.61 -0.88 3.94
C SER A 249 -1.74 0.21 2.85
N LYS A 250 -0.66 0.95 2.56
CA LYS A 250 -0.64 1.96 1.50
C LYS A 250 -0.79 1.36 0.10
N ILE A 251 -0.10 0.25 -0.17
CA ILE A 251 -0.16 -0.48 -1.44
C ILE A 251 -1.58 -1.00 -1.68
N LEU A 252 -2.24 -1.55 -0.65
CA LEU A 252 -3.63 -1.99 -0.76
C LEU A 252 -4.54 -0.82 -1.17
N ARG A 253 -4.45 0.33 -0.49
CA ARG A 253 -5.24 1.52 -0.80
C ARG A 253 -4.96 2.07 -2.21
N ALA A 254 -3.69 2.08 -2.62
CA ALA A 254 -3.29 2.49 -3.97
C ALA A 254 -3.85 1.53 -5.03
N SER A 255 -3.85 0.23 -4.75
CA SER A 255 -4.42 -0.79 -5.65
C SER A 255 -5.93 -0.61 -5.82
N GLU A 256 -6.67 -0.36 -4.73
CA GLU A 256 -8.12 -0.10 -4.77
C GLU A 256 -8.42 1.20 -5.52
N GLY A 257 -7.63 2.26 -5.27
CA GLY A 257 -7.72 3.52 -6.00
C GLY A 257 -7.51 3.34 -7.51
N ARG A 258 -6.59 2.45 -7.89
CA ARG A 258 -6.33 2.13 -9.30
C ARG A 258 -7.40 1.28 -9.94
N VAL A 259 -7.89 0.26 -9.27
CA VAL A 259 -9.03 -0.52 -9.78
C VAL A 259 -10.22 0.41 -10.05
N ASN A 260 -10.47 1.36 -9.15
CA ASN A 260 -11.50 2.38 -9.33
C ASN A 260 -11.16 3.38 -10.45
N SER A 261 -9.89 3.77 -10.62
CA SER A 261 -9.47 4.69 -11.70
C SER A 261 -9.44 4.02 -13.07
N ASP A 262 -9.05 2.76 -13.16
CA ASP A 262 -9.06 1.97 -14.38
C ASP A 262 -10.49 1.60 -14.75
N GLN A 263 -11.36 1.28 -13.80
CA GLN A 263 -12.80 1.24 -14.05
C GLN A 263 -13.32 2.57 -14.62
N LYS A 264 -12.86 3.71 -14.08
CA LYS A 264 -13.16 5.04 -14.64
C LYS A 264 -12.50 5.29 -16.01
N LYS A 265 -11.27 4.82 -16.26
CA LYS A 265 -10.50 5.02 -17.50
C LYS A 265 -11.02 4.14 -18.63
N TYR A 266 -11.41 2.90 -18.34
CA TYR A 266 -12.18 2.03 -19.24
C TYR A 266 -13.60 2.56 -19.45
N ALA A 267 -14.21 3.24 -18.46
CA ALA A 267 -15.45 3.99 -18.67
C ALA A 267 -15.25 5.24 -19.55
N LEU A 268 -14.13 5.97 -19.41
CA LEU A 268 -13.77 7.15 -20.20
C LEU A 268 -13.24 6.83 -21.61
N GLN A 269 -12.54 5.72 -21.81
CA GLN A 269 -12.13 5.25 -23.14
C GLN A 269 -13.30 4.68 -23.93
N LYS A 270 -14.35 4.20 -23.24
CA LYS A 270 -15.67 3.98 -23.84
C LYS A 270 -16.44 5.28 -24.11
N SER A 271 -15.97 6.44 -23.65
CA SER A 271 -16.68 7.72 -23.78
C SER A 271 -16.13 8.66 -24.86
N LEU A 272 -15.27 8.19 -25.77
CA LEU A 272 -14.94 8.92 -27.02
C LEU A 272 -15.96 8.68 -28.16
N GLN A 273 -17.04 7.94 -27.87
CA GLN A 273 -18.35 8.04 -28.51
C GLN A 273 -19.40 7.85 -27.39
N PRO A 274 -20.56 8.52 -27.43
CA PRO A 274 -21.47 8.57 -26.30
C PRO A 274 -22.11 7.21 -26.05
N ARG A 275 -21.72 6.53 -24.97
CA ARG A 275 -22.55 5.51 -24.28
C ARG A 275 -22.31 5.54 -22.77
N ASN A 276 -22.81 6.60 -22.13
CA ASN A 276 -23.34 6.47 -20.77
C ASN A 276 -24.70 5.79 -20.90
N GLY A 277 -24.78 4.52 -20.49
CA GLY A 277 -25.95 3.68 -20.70
C GLY A 277 -26.41 2.92 -19.46
N VAL A 278 -25.76 3.05 -18.30
CA VAL A 278 -26.07 2.15 -17.16
C VAL A 278 -27.44 2.46 -16.56
N LEU A 279 -27.78 3.75 -16.41
CA LEU A 279 -29.14 4.14 -16.02
C LEU A 279 -30.12 3.78 -17.16
N GLU A 280 -29.76 4.02 -18.42
CA GLU A 280 -30.57 3.67 -19.59
C GLU A 280 -30.89 2.18 -19.63
N ASP A 281 -29.89 1.32 -19.43
CA ASP A 281 -29.95 -0.15 -19.36
C ASP A 281 -30.80 -0.62 -18.18
N LEU A 282 -30.66 0.03 -17.00
CA LEU A 282 -31.52 -0.23 -15.84
C LEU A 282 -32.99 -0.01 -16.18
N PHE A 283 -33.28 1.06 -16.90
CA PHE A 283 -34.64 1.41 -17.28
C PHE A 283 -35.07 0.85 -18.67
N MET A 284 -34.29 -0.05 -19.28
CA MET A 284 -34.77 -0.86 -20.43
C MET A 284 -35.80 -1.90 -19.99
N GLU A 285 -35.68 -2.43 -18.77
CA GLU A 285 -36.61 -3.38 -18.16
C GLU A 285 -37.09 -2.81 -16.81
N PRO A 286 -38.02 -1.83 -16.77
CA PRO A 286 -38.50 -1.27 -15.52
C PRO A 286 -39.32 -2.28 -14.70
N ASP A 287 -39.25 -2.17 -13.37
CA ASP A 287 -40.04 -2.99 -12.44
C ASP A 287 -41.49 -2.48 -12.33
N LEU A 288 -41.73 -1.19 -12.60
CA LEU A 288 -43.04 -0.56 -12.71
C LEU A 288 -42.95 0.61 -13.71
N GLU A 289 -43.96 0.79 -14.56
CA GLU A 289 -43.99 1.89 -15.54
C GLU A 289 -45.43 2.38 -15.77
N PHE A 290 -45.60 3.70 -15.77
CA PHE A 290 -46.87 4.35 -16.09
C PHE A 290 -46.65 5.82 -16.50
N GLY A 291 -47.37 6.27 -17.53
CA GLY A 291 -47.21 7.61 -18.08
C GLY A 291 -45.75 7.87 -18.47
N ARG A 292 -45.18 8.96 -17.96
CA ARG A 292 -43.76 9.32 -18.14
C ARG A 292 -42.80 8.73 -17.10
N PHE A 293 -43.28 7.87 -16.21
CA PHE A 293 -42.52 7.36 -15.08
C PHE A 293 -42.16 5.90 -15.28
N SER A 294 -40.87 5.59 -15.15
CA SER A 294 -40.36 4.21 -15.06
C SER A 294 -39.67 4.05 -13.70
N PHE A 295 -39.79 2.89 -13.05
CA PHE A 295 -39.24 2.64 -11.73
C PHE A 295 -38.45 1.33 -11.69
N VAL A 296 -37.38 1.31 -10.89
CA VAL A 296 -36.55 0.13 -10.65
C VAL A 296 -36.23 0.00 -9.18
N PHE A 297 -36.29 -1.21 -8.62
CA PHE A 297 -36.20 -1.43 -7.16
C PHE A 297 -35.16 -2.47 -6.78
N SER A 298 -34.64 -2.34 -5.55
CA SER A 298 -33.62 -3.24 -5.01
C SER A 298 -34.17 -4.50 -4.31
N TYR A 299 -35.47 -4.78 -4.40
CA TYR A 299 -36.04 -5.97 -3.80
C TYR A 299 -35.55 -7.26 -4.48
N ILE A 300 -35.40 -8.31 -3.68
CA ILE A 300 -35.15 -9.67 -4.17
C ILE A 300 -36.48 -10.43 -4.26
N THR A 301 -37.37 -10.20 -3.30
CA THR A 301 -38.72 -10.79 -3.26
C THR A 301 -39.82 -9.70 -3.32
N PRO A 302 -40.97 -9.94 -3.96
CA PRO A 302 -42.02 -8.92 -4.14
C PRO A 302 -42.67 -8.41 -2.85
N ASP A 303 -42.52 -9.12 -1.73
CA ASP A 303 -43.18 -8.82 -0.45
C ASP A 303 -42.43 -7.78 0.41
N GLU A 304 -41.30 -7.26 -0.06
CA GLU A 304 -40.48 -6.28 0.68
C GLU A 304 -41.04 -4.84 0.54
N GLN A 305 -42.03 -4.48 1.37
CA GLN A 305 -42.82 -3.24 1.20
C GLN A 305 -42.10 -1.88 1.46
N GLN A 306 -40.78 -1.84 1.67
CA GLN A 306 -40.02 -0.59 1.88
C GLN A 306 -38.72 -0.50 1.07
N THR A 307 -38.63 -1.22 -0.04
CA THR A 307 -37.39 -1.20 -0.83
C THR A 307 -37.14 0.15 -1.49
N ALA A 308 -35.89 0.59 -1.42
CA ALA A 308 -35.41 1.76 -2.13
C ALA A 308 -35.31 1.45 -3.64
N GLY A 309 -35.56 2.45 -4.45
CA GLY A 309 -35.56 2.36 -5.89
C GLY A 309 -35.22 3.68 -6.55
N LEU A 310 -35.12 3.63 -7.88
CA LEU A 310 -34.93 4.80 -8.72
C LEU A 310 -36.16 4.98 -9.60
N ALA A 311 -36.65 6.21 -9.67
CA ALA A 311 -37.61 6.65 -10.66
C ALA A 311 -36.88 7.37 -11.80
N ARG A 312 -37.33 7.15 -13.04
CA ARG A 312 -36.96 7.92 -14.24
C ARG A 312 -38.21 8.61 -14.76
N ILE A 313 -38.08 9.91 -15.01
CA ILE A 313 -39.13 10.77 -15.57
C ILE A 313 -38.67 11.23 -16.95
N THR A 314 -39.42 10.85 -17.97
CA THR A 314 -39.11 11.19 -19.36
C THR A 314 -39.78 12.51 -19.75
N LEU A 315 -38.98 13.49 -20.18
CA LEU A 315 -39.43 14.83 -20.53
C LEU A 315 -39.10 15.16 -21.99
N GLU A 316 -40.08 15.74 -22.69
CA GLU A 316 -39.92 16.21 -24.07
C GLU A 316 -39.70 17.73 -24.10
N LYS A 317 -38.72 18.21 -24.87
CA LYS A 317 -38.32 19.62 -24.96
C LYS A 317 -39.45 20.59 -25.37
N ARG A 318 -40.54 20.09 -25.99
CA ARG A 318 -41.71 20.90 -26.39
C ARG A 318 -42.51 21.51 -25.22
N LEU A 319 -42.27 21.10 -23.97
CA LEU A 319 -43.06 21.56 -22.81
C LEU A 319 -42.32 22.55 -21.90
N LEU A 320 -41.05 22.87 -22.19
CA LEU A 320 -40.25 23.81 -21.39
C LEU A 320 -40.19 25.24 -21.95
N LEU A 321 -40.74 25.47 -23.16
CA LEU A 321 -40.81 26.81 -23.73
C LEU A 321 -42.04 27.54 -23.18
N PRO A 322 -41.90 28.75 -22.60
CA PRO A 322 -43.04 29.58 -22.25
C PRO A 322 -43.83 29.89 -23.53
N SER A 323 -45.15 29.68 -23.51
CA SER A 323 -46.05 30.15 -24.57
C SER A 323 -45.95 31.68 -24.68
N LYS A 324 -45.07 32.19 -25.56
CA LYS A 324 -45.03 33.61 -25.89
C LYS A 324 -46.20 33.91 -26.82
N ASN A 325 -47.14 34.70 -26.32
CA ASN A 325 -48.22 35.32 -27.08
C ASN A 325 -47.70 35.94 -28.37
N HIS A 326 -48.24 35.50 -29.50
CA HIS A 326 -48.05 36.14 -30.80
C HIS A 326 -48.70 37.52 -30.81
N ASN A 327 -47.91 38.57 -31.05
CA ASN A 327 -48.40 39.75 -31.76
C ASN A 327 -47.66 39.84 -33.11
N LYS A 328 -48.46 39.83 -34.18
CA LYS A 328 -48.05 39.79 -35.59
C LYS A 328 -47.61 41.17 -36.09
N LYS A 329 -46.61 41.17 -36.98
CA LYS A 329 -46.38 42.01 -38.20
C LYS A 329 -44.89 41.88 -38.54
N GLY A 330 -44.40 41.63 -39.75
CA GLY A 330 -44.90 41.30 -41.08
C GLY A 330 -43.67 40.96 -41.95
N ASP A 331 -43.93 40.46 -43.15
CA ASP A 331 -43.02 40.34 -44.32
C ASP A 331 -42.01 39.17 -44.47
N GLN A 332 -42.50 38.18 -45.24
CA GLN A 332 -42.00 37.59 -46.49
C GLN A 332 -40.56 37.05 -46.68
N LYS A 333 -40.59 35.78 -47.14
CA LYS A 333 -39.68 35.02 -48.02
C LYS A 333 -38.39 34.45 -47.42
N CYS A 334 -38.40 33.13 -47.19
CA CYS A 334 -37.67 32.15 -48.02
C CYS A 334 -38.05 30.72 -47.58
N GLN A 335 -38.49 29.90 -48.54
CA GLN A 335 -38.65 28.46 -48.35
C GLN A 335 -37.27 27.81 -48.28
N GLY A 336 -36.92 27.30 -47.11
CA GLY A 336 -35.83 26.34 -46.90
C GLY A 336 -36.41 24.99 -46.44
N PRO A 337 -35.65 23.88 -46.53
CA PRO A 337 -36.17 22.55 -46.22
C PRO A 337 -36.60 22.51 -44.75
N VAL A 338 -37.77 21.90 -44.50
CA VAL A 338 -38.23 21.57 -43.16
C VAL A 338 -37.22 20.59 -42.56
N ALA A 339 -36.27 21.11 -41.78
CA ALA A 339 -35.41 20.29 -40.95
C ALA A 339 -36.32 19.56 -39.94
N GLU A 340 -36.24 18.23 -39.93
CA GLU A 340 -36.77 17.41 -38.86
C GLU A 340 -36.28 17.99 -37.53
N VAL A 341 -37.21 18.52 -36.74
CA VAL A 341 -36.91 19.01 -35.40
C VAL A 341 -36.64 17.77 -34.56
N ASP A 342 -35.37 17.49 -34.34
CA ASP A 342 -34.89 16.46 -33.42
C ASP A 342 -35.68 16.56 -32.10
N GLN A 343 -36.50 15.56 -31.82
CA GLN A 343 -37.20 15.42 -30.55
C GLN A 343 -36.18 15.01 -29.49
N GLU A 344 -35.41 15.99 -29.00
CA GLU A 344 -34.52 15.78 -27.87
C GLU A 344 -35.36 15.49 -26.61
N VAL A 345 -35.39 14.21 -26.24
CA VAL A 345 -35.93 13.71 -24.97
C VAL A 345 -34.82 13.78 -23.93
N PHE A 346 -35.14 14.21 -22.71
CA PHE A 346 -34.21 14.15 -21.59
C PHE A 346 -34.88 13.52 -20.36
N HIS A 347 -34.06 12.95 -19.49
CA HIS A 347 -34.53 12.22 -18.33
C HIS A 347 -34.12 12.93 -17.03
N LEU A 348 -35.04 12.98 -16.08
CA LEU A 348 -34.75 13.28 -14.69
C LEU A 348 -34.94 12.02 -13.85
N TYR A 349 -34.18 11.92 -12.77
CA TYR A 349 -34.24 10.77 -11.89
C TYR A 349 -34.48 11.17 -10.45
N ALA A 350 -34.95 10.23 -9.64
CA ALA A 350 -35.16 10.40 -8.23
C ALA A 350 -34.95 9.10 -7.46
N ILE A 351 -34.46 9.19 -6.24
CA ILE A 351 -34.47 8.07 -5.30
C ILE A 351 -35.83 8.05 -4.62
N VAL A 352 -36.52 6.92 -4.69
CA VAL A 352 -37.88 6.74 -4.16
C VAL A 352 -37.99 5.40 -3.44
N SER A 353 -38.95 5.24 -2.53
CA SER A 353 -39.36 3.93 -2.04
C SER A 353 -40.42 3.31 -2.96
N GLN A 354 -40.57 1.98 -2.89
CA GLN A 354 -41.65 1.27 -3.56
C GLN A 354 -43.04 1.78 -3.13
N GLU A 355 -43.20 2.14 -1.86
CA GLU A 355 -44.43 2.74 -1.34
C GLU A 355 -44.74 4.09 -2.03
N GLN A 356 -43.75 4.96 -2.17
CA GLN A 356 -43.90 6.25 -2.86
C GLN A 356 -44.29 6.07 -4.35
N ALA A 357 -43.71 5.07 -5.02
CA ALA A 357 -44.08 4.73 -6.40
C ALA A 357 -45.52 4.23 -6.51
N ASN A 358 -45.98 3.41 -5.54
CA ASN A 358 -47.37 2.94 -5.49
C ASN A 358 -48.35 4.10 -5.20
N GLN A 359 -47.99 5.04 -4.31
CA GLN A 359 -48.81 6.24 -4.07
C GLN A 359 -48.96 7.09 -5.35
N LEU A 360 -47.88 7.25 -6.12
CA LEU A 360 -47.90 7.91 -7.43
C LEU A 360 -48.78 7.19 -8.46
N LEU A 361 -48.77 5.86 -8.46
CA LEU A 361 -49.63 5.05 -9.34
C LEU A 361 -51.12 5.25 -9.00
N MET A 362 -51.46 5.40 -7.71
CA MET A 362 -52.85 5.60 -7.25
C MET A 362 -53.33 7.06 -7.39
N ALA A 363 -52.42 8.02 -7.59
CA ALA A 363 -52.78 9.40 -7.84
C ALA A 363 -53.55 9.55 -9.17
N ARG A 364 -54.75 10.12 -9.11
CA ARG A 364 -55.62 10.35 -10.30
C ARG A 364 -55.22 11.58 -11.14
N ASP A 365 -54.03 12.13 -10.89
CA ASP A 365 -53.52 13.31 -11.59
C ASP A 365 -52.85 12.96 -12.93
N ASP A 366 -52.77 13.96 -13.81
CA ASP A 366 -51.95 13.90 -15.02
C ASP A 366 -50.44 13.83 -14.68
N ASP A 367 -49.58 13.54 -15.66
CA ASP A 367 -48.14 13.38 -15.39
C ASP A 367 -47.50 14.64 -14.77
N LYS A 368 -48.05 15.82 -15.07
CA LYS A 368 -47.60 17.09 -14.48
C LYS A 368 -47.97 17.17 -12.99
N GLY A 369 -49.21 16.79 -12.64
CA GLY A 369 -49.66 16.69 -11.26
C GLY A 369 -48.87 15.64 -10.48
N ARG A 370 -48.54 14.50 -11.09
CA ARG A 370 -47.66 13.47 -10.50
C ARG A 370 -46.24 13.98 -10.19
N VAL A 371 -45.62 14.75 -11.08
CA VAL A 371 -44.32 15.38 -10.80
C VAL A 371 -44.44 16.37 -9.64
N ALA A 372 -45.52 17.16 -9.60
CA ALA A 372 -45.77 18.10 -8.51
C ALA A 372 -45.96 17.37 -7.17
N PHE A 373 -46.73 16.28 -7.14
CA PHE A 373 -46.96 15.44 -5.97
C PHE A 373 -45.65 14.82 -5.46
N LEU A 374 -44.82 14.28 -6.36
CA LEU A 374 -43.52 13.71 -6.00
C LEU A 374 -42.58 14.73 -5.35
N CYS A 375 -42.50 15.95 -5.89
CA CYS A 375 -41.60 16.98 -5.38
C CYS A 375 -42.13 17.70 -4.14
N LYS A 376 -43.43 18.03 -4.10
CA LYS A 376 -44.02 18.89 -3.07
C LYS A 376 -44.58 18.10 -1.90
N ASP A 377 -45.35 17.05 -2.17
CA ASP A 377 -46.04 16.29 -1.15
C ASP A 377 -45.15 15.18 -0.59
N LEU A 378 -44.35 14.53 -1.44
CA LEU A 378 -43.41 13.47 -1.01
C LEU A 378 -41.98 13.98 -0.73
N GLY A 379 -41.68 15.25 -1.02
CA GLY A 379 -40.39 15.88 -0.72
C GLY A 379 -39.19 15.34 -1.49
N VAL A 380 -39.42 14.64 -2.61
CA VAL A 380 -38.38 13.97 -3.38
C VAL A 380 -37.65 14.95 -4.30
N LYS A 381 -36.31 14.86 -4.34
CA LYS A 381 -35.47 15.71 -5.21
C LYS A 381 -35.24 15.05 -6.56
N LEU A 382 -35.53 15.81 -7.63
CA LEU A 382 -35.21 15.42 -9.00
C LEU A 382 -33.76 15.77 -9.32
N MET A 383 -33.08 14.87 -9.99
CA MET A 383 -31.65 14.93 -10.31
C MET A 383 -31.42 14.64 -11.80
N GLY A 384 -30.40 15.27 -12.37
CA GLY A 384 -29.89 14.90 -13.70
C GLY A 384 -29.11 13.58 -13.64
N TYR A 385 -28.74 13.04 -14.80
CA TYR A 385 -27.99 11.78 -14.92
C TYR A 385 -26.76 11.74 -14.00
N ASP A 386 -25.87 12.72 -14.11
CA ASP A 386 -24.59 12.74 -13.39
C ASP A 386 -24.80 12.85 -11.86
N SER A 387 -25.70 13.72 -11.42
CA SER A 387 -26.02 13.87 -9.98
C SER A 387 -26.69 12.61 -9.41
N THR A 388 -27.49 11.91 -10.22
CA THR A 388 -28.12 10.64 -9.80
C THR A 388 -27.10 9.54 -9.65
N TRP A 389 -26.11 9.49 -10.55
CA TRP A 389 -25.01 8.55 -10.45
C TRP A 389 -24.17 8.82 -9.18
N GLU A 390 -23.81 10.08 -8.93
CA GLU A 390 -23.02 10.45 -7.74
C GLU A 390 -23.74 10.12 -6.43
N VAL A 391 -25.01 10.51 -6.29
CA VAL A 391 -25.79 10.33 -5.06
C VAL A 391 -26.32 8.91 -4.91
N GLY A 392 -26.62 8.24 -6.03
CA GLY A 392 -27.32 6.96 -6.07
C GLY A 392 -26.46 5.73 -6.39
N SER A 393 -25.14 5.87 -6.57
CA SER A 393 -24.23 4.77 -6.98
C SER A 393 -24.36 3.48 -6.15
N SER A 394 -24.48 3.61 -4.82
CA SER A 394 -24.70 2.47 -3.92
C SER A 394 -26.05 1.79 -4.16
N LEU A 395 -27.12 2.58 -4.36
CA LEU A 395 -28.45 2.07 -4.66
C LEU A 395 -28.51 1.41 -6.04
N ILE A 396 -27.88 2.01 -7.05
CA ILE A 396 -27.74 1.43 -8.40
C ILE A 396 -27.10 0.05 -8.33
N SER A 397 -26.02 -0.08 -7.56
CA SER A 397 -25.34 -1.36 -7.35
C SER A 397 -26.23 -2.38 -6.64
N SER A 398 -26.99 -1.95 -5.64
CA SER A 398 -27.97 -2.79 -4.93
C SER A 398 -29.06 -3.31 -5.88
N ILE A 399 -29.62 -2.45 -6.74
CA ILE A 399 -30.65 -2.82 -7.74
C ILE A 399 -30.09 -3.83 -8.76
N LEU A 400 -28.88 -3.62 -9.25
CA LEU A 400 -28.23 -4.54 -10.19
C LEU A 400 -27.99 -5.92 -9.57
N ASN A 401 -27.56 -5.98 -8.31
CA ASN A 401 -27.36 -7.23 -7.58
C ASN A 401 -28.69 -7.93 -7.31
N ALA A 402 -29.73 -7.19 -6.91
CA ALA A 402 -31.07 -7.72 -6.71
C ALA A 402 -31.64 -8.33 -7.99
N ARG A 403 -31.46 -7.67 -9.15
CA ARG A 403 -31.86 -8.21 -10.46
C ARG A 403 -31.12 -9.49 -10.84
N LYS A 404 -29.81 -9.55 -10.58
CA LYS A 404 -29.01 -10.78 -10.79
C LYS A 404 -29.52 -11.91 -9.89
N ALA A 405 -29.82 -11.63 -8.63
CA ALA A 405 -30.39 -12.60 -7.70
C ALA A 405 -31.76 -13.11 -8.19
N ARG A 406 -32.67 -12.21 -8.61
CA ARG A 406 -33.97 -12.55 -9.21
C ARG A 406 -33.82 -13.49 -10.42
N ARG A 407 -32.89 -13.18 -11.33
CA ARG A 407 -32.58 -14.03 -12.50
C ARG A 407 -32.03 -15.40 -12.11
N TRP A 408 -31.28 -15.51 -11.01
CA TRP A 408 -30.75 -16.77 -10.50
C TRP A 408 -31.86 -17.66 -9.89
N PHE A 409 -32.78 -17.07 -9.13
CA PHE A 409 -33.95 -17.78 -8.58
C PHE A 409 -34.95 -18.24 -9.65
N GLN A 410 -34.94 -17.61 -10.83
CA GLN A 410 -35.80 -17.98 -11.97
C GLN A 410 -35.18 -19.04 -12.91
N ARG A 411 -33.94 -19.51 -12.67
CA ARG A 411 -33.33 -20.56 -13.51
C ARG A 411 -33.95 -21.93 -13.20
N PRO A 412 -34.45 -22.69 -14.20
CA PRO A 412 -34.94 -24.04 -13.97
C PRO A 412 -33.80 -24.94 -13.48
N LYS A 413 -34.01 -25.59 -12.32
CA LYS A 413 -33.06 -26.54 -11.71
C LYS A 413 -33.01 -27.83 -12.53
N ASN A 414 -32.26 -27.86 -13.62
CA ASN A 414 -31.84 -29.11 -14.24
C ASN A 414 -30.50 -29.55 -13.63
N LEU A 415 -30.56 -30.20 -12.46
CA LEU A 415 -29.49 -31.09 -12.02
C LEU A 415 -29.72 -32.46 -12.65
N LYS A 416 -28.81 -32.89 -13.53
CA LYS A 416 -28.55 -34.31 -13.74
C LYS A 416 -27.37 -34.69 -12.85
N ILE A 417 -27.59 -35.69 -12.01
CA ILE A 417 -26.64 -36.35 -11.10
C ILE A 417 -25.51 -36.98 -11.92
#